data_AF-A0A2T1E318-F1
#
_entry.id   AF-A0A2T1E318-F1
#
_cell.length_a   1.000
_cell.length_b   1.000
_cell.length_c   1.000
_cell.angle_alpha   90.00
_cell.angle_beta   90.00
_cell.angle_gamma   90.00
#
_symmetry.space_group_name_H-M   'P 1'
#
loop_
_entity.id
_entity.type
_entity.pdbx_description
1 polymer ?
#
loop_
_entity_poly.entity_id
_entity_poly.type
_entity_poly.pdbx_seq_one_letter_code
_entity_poly.pdbx_strand_id
1 'polypeptide(L)'
;MELKERLQGHLIQIVRDRNPYLASEGHFYAQQYIREQLGEWGTVEIDDFAVRGRIHHNFILDLPPLSPPLGKGGKQEGSPI
;
A
#
# COMPACT_ATOMS: atom_id res chain seq x y z
N MET A 1 7.44 21.54 -1.13
CA MET A 1 5.99 21.40 -0.85
C MET A 1 5.85 21.24 0.65
N GLU A 2 5.07 22.11 1.30
CA GLU A 2 4.85 22.12 2.74
C GLU A 2 3.92 20.94 3.14
N LEU A 3 4.02 20.47 4.39
CA LEU A 3 3.29 19.27 4.86
C LEU A 3 1.77 19.39 4.66
N LYS A 4 1.20 20.57 4.88
CA LYS A 4 -0.24 20.82 4.73
C LYS A 4 -0.64 20.79 3.26
N GLU A 5 0.19 21.30 2.35
CA GLU A 5 -0.07 21.23 0.91
C GLU A 5 -0.15 19.77 0.44
N ARG A 6 0.76 18.91 0.91
CA ARG A 6 0.74 17.48 0.60
C ARG A 6 -0.52 16.81 1.16
N LEU A 7 -0.85 17.08 2.43
CA LEU A 7 -2.06 16.56 3.06
C LEU A 7 -3.32 17.00 2.29
N GLN A 8 -3.43 18.28 1.95
CA GLN A 8 -4.54 18.83 1.19
C GLN A 8 -4.64 18.17 -0.19
N GLY A 9 -3.51 17.94 -0.86
CA GLY A 9 -3.45 17.21 -2.13
C GLY A 9 -4.07 15.82 -2.01
N HIS A 10 -3.72 15.05 -0.99
CA HIS A 10 -4.32 13.73 -0.77
C HIS A 10 -5.81 13.79 -0.42
N LEU A 11 -6.22 14.76 0.40
CA LEU A 11 -7.62 14.93 0.77
C LEU A 11 -8.51 15.24 -0.45
N ILE A 12 -8.04 16.08 -1.38
CA ILE A 12 -8.78 16.40 -2.62
C ILE A 12 -9.08 15.15 -3.46
N GLN A 13 -8.18 14.18 -3.47
CA GLN A 13 -8.40 12.95 -4.24
C GLN A 13 -9.37 11.98 -3.55
N ILE A 14 -9.40 11.96 -2.21
CA ILE A 14 -10.13 10.96 -1.42
C ILE A 14 -11.51 11.45 -0.95
N VAL A 15 -11.68 12.76 -0.74
CA VAL A 15 -12.93 13.38 -0.27
C VAL A 15 -13.86 13.60 -1.47
N ARG A 16 -14.47 12.50 -1.92
CA ARG A 16 -15.49 12.45 -2.97
C ARG A 16 -16.66 11.58 -2.48
N ASP A 17 -17.81 11.63 -3.14
CA ASP A 17 -18.85 10.63 -2.88
C ASP A 17 -18.31 9.26 -3.29
N ARG A 18 -18.17 8.40 -2.28
CA ARG A 18 -17.46 7.12 -2.35
C ARG A 18 -18.28 6.01 -1.71
N ASN A 19 -19.60 6.18 -1.73
CA ASN A 19 -20.52 5.18 -1.24
C ASN A 19 -20.35 3.87 -2.05
N PRO A 20 -19.89 2.77 -1.43
CA PRO A 20 -19.64 1.51 -2.14
C PRO A 20 -20.89 0.86 -2.76
N TYR A 21 -22.08 1.32 -2.38
CA TYR A 21 -23.36 0.77 -2.82
C TYR A 21 -24.09 1.65 -3.83
N LEU A 22 -23.81 2.96 -3.83
CA LEU A 22 -24.55 3.96 -4.62
C LEU A 22 -23.66 4.79 -5.57
N ALA A 23 -22.36 4.90 -5.28
CA ALA A 23 -21.38 5.72 -6.02
C ALA A 23 -20.13 4.88 -6.35
N SER A 24 -20.30 3.89 -7.23
CA SER A 24 -19.27 2.90 -7.56
C SER A 24 -18.00 3.49 -8.17
N GLU A 25 -18.12 4.57 -8.95
CA GLU A 25 -16.97 5.21 -9.61
C GLU A 25 -16.06 5.95 -8.60
N GLY A 26 -16.64 6.71 -7.68
CA GLY A 26 -15.88 7.41 -6.65
C GLY A 26 -15.26 6.45 -5.62
N HIS A 27 -15.97 5.36 -5.30
CA HIS A 27 -15.44 4.28 -4.47
C HIS A 27 -14.23 3.60 -5.14
N PHE A 28 -14.37 3.21 -6.40
CA PHE A 28 -13.31 2.59 -7.19
C PHE A 28 -12.11 3.53 -7.37
N TYR A 29 -12.35 4.82 -7.67
CA TYR A 29 -11.29 5.81 -7.81
C TYR A 29 -10.48 5.96 -6.52
N ALA A 30 -11.15 6.11 -5.38
CA ALA A 30 -10.48 6.24 -4.09
C ALA A 30 -9.64 4.99 -3.76
N GLN A 31 -10.12 3.80 -4.13
CA GLN A 31 -9.36 2.56 -3.97
C GLN A 31 -8.07 2.56 -4.80
N GLN A 32 -8.15 2.92 -6.09
CA GLN A 32 -6.95 2.98 -6.94
C GLN A 32 -5.97 4.03 -6.45
N TYR A 33 -6.46 5.23 -6.09
CA TYR A 33 -5.62 6.29 -5.57
C TYR A 33 -4.86 5.86 -4.31
N ILE A 34 -5.55 5.26 -3.33
CA ILE A 34 -4.90 4.81 -2.09
C ILE A 34 -3.86 3.73 -2.40
N ARG A 35 -4.19 2.75 -3.25
CA ARG A 35 -3.25 1.68 -3.64
C ARG A 35 -1.99 2.24 -4.30
N GLU A 36 -2.13 3.17 -5.23
CA GLU A 36 -1.02 3.83 -5.90
C GLU A 36 -0.16 4.62 -4.92
N GLN A 37 -0.77 5.46 -4.07
CA GLN A 37 -0.03 6.28 -3.10
C GLN A 37 0.70 5.46 -2.04
N LEU A 38 0.15 4.32 -1.61
CA LEU A 38 0.83 3.41 -0.69
C LEU A 38 1.98 2.66 -1.39
N GLY A 39 1.79 2.29 -2.66
CA GLY A 39 2.79 1.57 -3.47
C GLY A 39 4.10 2.33 -3.69
N GLU A 40 4.08 3.65 -3.55
CA GLU A 40 5.30 4.49 -3.55
C GLU A 40 6.24 4.21 -2.37
N TRP A 41 5.74 3.57 -1.29
CA TRP A 41 6.48 3.37 -0.04
C TRP A 41 6.81 1.91 0.27
N GLY A 42 6.18 0.96 -0.43
CA GLY A 42 6.33 -0.46 -0.14
C GLY A 42 5.40 -1.32 -1.00
N THR A 43 5.32 -2.60 -0.66
CA THR A 43 4.45 -3.54 -1.36
C THR A 43 3.04 -3.41 -0.81
N VAL A 44 2.05 -3.32 -1.70
CA VAL A 44 0.64 -3.27 -1.31
C VAL A 44 -0.03 -4.58 -1.67
N GLU A 45 -0.51 -5.29 -0.65
CA GLU A 45 -1.33 -6.49 -0.80
C GLU A 45 -2.81 -6.16 -0.64
N ILE A 46 -3.66 -6.94 -1.31
CA ILE A 46 -5.11 -6.85 -1.20
C ILE A 46 -5.61 -8.08 -0.47
N ASP A 47 -6.27 -7.86 0.67
CA ASP A 47 -6.97 -8.89 1.42
C ASP A 47 -8.48 -8.75 1.21
N ASP A 48 -9.06 -9.75 0.54
CA ASP A 48 -10.46 -9.76 0.12
C ASP A 48 -11.34 -10.48 1.12
N PHE A 49 -12.48 -9.88 1.47
CA PHE A 49 -13.47 -10.52 2.32
C PHE A 49 -14.90 -10.24 1.87
N ALA A 50 -15.81 -11.18 2.15
CA ALA A 50 -17.20 -11.09 1.72
C ALA A 50 -18.12 -10.68 2.88
N VAL A 51 -18.93 -9.64 2.68
CA VAL A 51 -20.00 -9.24 3.61
C VAL A 51 -21.30 -9.07 2.83
N ARG A 52 -22.35 -9.79 3.25
CA ARG A 52 -23.69 -9.72 2.61
C ARG A 52 -23.65 -9.96 1.09
N GLY A 53 -22.81 -10.90 0.65
CA GLY A 53 -22.68 -11.27 -0.77
C GLY A 53 -21.89 -10.26 -1.62
N ARG A 54 -21.18 -9.31 -1.01
CA ARG A 54 -20.28 -8.38 -1.72
C ARG A 54 -18.85 -8.54 -1.25
N ILE A 55 -17.91 -8.42 -2.19
CA ILE A 55 -16.48 -8.43 -1.90
C ILE A 55 -16.05 -7.03 -1.47
N HIS A 56 -15.27 -6.96 -0.41
CA HIS A 56 -14.62 -5.78 0.12
C HIS A 56 -13.12 -6.00 0.12
N HIS A 57 -12.37 -4.91 -0.04
CA HIS A 57 -10.91 -4.95 -0.23
C HIS A 57 -10.24 -4.20 0.92
N ASN A 58 -9.43 -4.89 1.71
CA ASN A 58 -8.46 -4.27 2.60
C ASN A 58 -7.15 -4.08 1.86
N PHE A 59 -6.48 -2.94 2.06
CA PHE A 59 -5.13 -2.72 1.57
C PHE A 59 -4.14 -2.83 2.72
N ILE A 60 -3.15 -3.69 2.55
CA ILE A 60 -2.08 -3.92 3.50
C ILE A 60 -0.79 -3.38 2.87
N LEU A 61 -0.13 -2.42 3.54
CA LEU A 61 1.16 -1.88 3.10
C LEU A 61 2.28 -2.55 3.91
N ASP A 62 3.12 -3.30 3.21
CA ASP A 62 4.35 -3.86 3.75
C ASP A 62 5.52 -2.91 3.45
N LEU A 63 6.07 -2.32 4.51
CA LEU A 63 7.19 -1.41 4.40
C LEU A 63 8.51 -2.18 4.29
N PRO A 64 9.45 -1.72 3.45
CA PRO A 64 10.77 -2.32 3.39
C PRO A 64 11.49 -2.17 4.74
N PRO A 65 12.33 -3.14 5.13
CA PRO A 65 13.08 -3.05 6.36
C PRO A 65 14.05 -1.86 6.31
N LEU A 66 14.22 -1.16 7.45
CA LEU A 66 15.08 0.02 7.57
C LEU A 66 16.56 -0.26 7.28
N SER A 67 16.97 -1.53 7.37
CA SER A 67 18.31 -2.00 7.04
C SER A 67 18.20 -3.28 6.19
N PRO A 68 19.02 -3.42 5.13
CA PRO A 68 19.01 -4.65 4.34
C PRO A 68 19.32 -5.84 5.24
N PRO A 69 18.69 -7.01 5.02
CA PRO A 69 18.98 -8.19 5.81
C PRO A 69 20.47 -8.45 5.75
N LEU A 70 21.10 -8.57 6.92
CA LEU A 70 22.52 -8.84 7.05
C LEU A 70 22.80 -10.10 6.22
N GLY A 71 23.45 -9.92 5.07
CA GLY A 71 23.71 -11.01 4.14
C GLY A 71 24.42 -12.13 4.90
N LYS A 72 23.93 -13.36 4.75
CA LYS A 72 24.58 -14.57 5.26
C LYS A 72 26.06 -14.48 4.89
N GLY A 73 26.92 -14.30 5.90
CA GLY A 73 28.35 -14.41 5.74
C GLY A 73 28.64 -15.81 5.22
N GLY A 74 28.85 -15.93 3.91
CA GLY A 74 29.43 -17.11 3.31
C GLY A 74 30.79 -17.29 3.96
N LYS A 75 30.90 -18.27 4.86
CA LYS A 75 32.15 -18.77 5.38
C LYS A 75 32.98 -19.20 4.16
N GLN A 76 33.94 -18.37 3.75
CA GLN A 76 34.98 -18.81 2.83
C GLN A 76 35.84 -19.79 3.62
N GLU A 77 35.49 -21.07 3.55
CA GLU A 77 36.34 -22.15 4.02
C GLU A 77 37.50 -22.29 3.03
N GLY A 78 38.53 -21.49 3.27
CA GLY A 78 39.85 -21.66 2.67
C GLY A 78 40.76 -22.43 3.62
N SER A 79 40.81 -23.75 3.44
CA SER A 79 42.03 -24.57 3.58
C SER A 79 42.23 -25.24 2.22
N PRO A 80 43.44 -25.55 1.70
CA PRO A 80 44.74 -25.77 2.37
C PRO A 80 45.83 -24.83 1.77
N ILE A 81 47.12 -24.79 2.12
CA ILE A 81 48.16 -25.76 2.52
C ILE A 81 49.16 -25.01 3.42
#